data_AF-A0A202BD28-F1
#
_entry.id   AF-A0A202BD28-F1
#
_cell.length_a   1.000
_cell.length_b   1.000
_cell.length_c   1.000
_cell.angle_alpha   90.00
_cell.angle_beta   90.00
_cell.angle_gamma   90.00
#
_symmetry.space_group_name_H-M   'P 1'
#
loop_
_entity.id
_entity.type
_entity.pdbx_description
1 polymer ?
#
loop_
_entity_poly.entity_id
_entity_poly.type
_entity_poly.pdbx_seq_one_letter_code
_entity_poly.pdbx_strand_id
1 'polypeptide(L)'
;MEVAIFMFWVSFAVGIGFWADARGRDAGLFFFLAVILSPLLAALILLITPNLKLEAKREEQERAERAIHLEQIKALAKPAEPLSMANELEKLAELRDRGVLTDEEFKQQKKKLLSAKV
;
A
#
# COMPACT_ATOMS: atom_id res chain seq x y z
N MET A 1 -7.79 -19.09 -32.68
CA MET A 1 -7.25 -17.70 -32.80
C MET A 1 -5.74 -17.69 -32.73
N GLU A 2 -5.13 -18.40 -31.78
CA GLU A 2 -3.66 -18.49 -31.61
C GLU A 2 -2.92 -18.97 -32.87
N VAL A 3 -3.42 -20.03 -33.52
CA VAL A 3 -2.83 -20.55 -34.77
C VAL A 3 -2.87 -19.51 -35.89
N ALA A 4 -3.95 -18.72 -35.99
CA ALA A 4 -4.08 -17.68 -37.01
C ALA A 4 -3.05 -16.55 -36.78
N ILE A 5 -2.80 -16.18 -35.53
CA ILE A 5 -1.80 -15.17 -35.15
C ILE A 5 -0.40 -15.68 -35.50
N PHE A 6 -0.08 -16.94 -35.18
CA PHE A 6 1.21 -17.54 -35.50
C PHE A 6 1.43 -17.61 -37.03
N MET A 7 0.43 -18.09 -37.78
CA MET A 7 0.49 -18.15 -39.24
C MET A 7 0.66 -16.76 -39.87
N PHE A 8 -0.07 -15.76 -39.37
CA PHE A 8 0.08 -14.37 -39.81
C PHE A 8 1.49 -13.86 -39.53
N TRP A 9 2.03 -14.08 -38.33
CA TRP A 9 3.37 -13.64 -37.95
C TRP A 9 4.47 -14.29 -38.81
N VAL A 10 4.41 -15.61 -39.04
CA VAL A 10 5.35 -16.30 -39.95
C VAL A 10 5.23 -15.77 -41.37
N SER A 11 4.01 -15.62 -41.88
CA SER A 11 3.77 -15.10 -43.24
C SER A 11 4.33 -13.68 -43.41
N PHE A 12 4.18 -12.84 -42.39
CA PHE A 12 4.73 -11.49 -42.37
C PHE A 12 6.27 -11.49 -42.35
N ALA A 13 6.88 -12.36 -41.54
CA ALA A 13 8.34 -12.54 -41.53
C ALA A 13 8.88 -13.01 -42.89
N VAL A 14 8.18 -13.94 -43.55
CA VAL A 14 8.49 -14.38 -44.92
C VAL A 14 8.39 -13.22 -45.91
N GLY A 15 7.35 -12.38 -45.78
CA GLY A 15 7.20 -11.16 -46.59
C GLY A 15 8.38 -10.18 -46.43
N ILE A 16 8.94 -10.03 -45.22
CA ILE A 16 10.15 -9.24 -44.99
C ILE A 16 11.36 -9.85 -45.72
N GLY A 17 11.50 -11.17 -45.69
CA GLY A 17 12.55 -11.88 -46.44
C GLY A 17 12.47 -11.61 -47.95
N PHE A 18 11.28 -11.75 -48.54
CA PHE A 18 11.06 -11.42 -49.96
C PHE A 18 11.33 -9.94 -50.29
N TRP A 19 10.97 -9.03 -49.39
CA TRP A 19 11.26 -7.60 -49.59
C TRP A 19 12.77 -7.31 -49.50
N ALA A 20 13.49 -7.99 -48.62
CA ALA A 20 14.94 -7.88 -48.53
C ALA A 20 15.61 -8.35 -49.83
N ASP A 21 15.15 -9.49 -50.37
CA ASP A 21 15.62 -10.03 -51.66
C ASP A 21 15.37 -9.08 -52.83
N ALA A 22 14.17 -8.49 -52.90
CA ALA A 22 13.82 -7.47 -53.90
C ALA A 22 14.72 -6.22 -53.82
N ARG A 23 15.46 -6.02 -52.72
CA ARG A 23 16.45 -4.96 -52.54
C ARG A 23 17.90 -5.44 -52.67
N GLY A 24 18.12 -6.66 -53.17
CA GLY A 24 19.44 -7.26 -53.35
C GLY A 24 20.12 -7.68 -52.05
N ARG A 25 19.36 -8.00 -50.99
CA ARG A 25 19.86 -8.47 -49.69
C ARG A 25 19.52 -9.94 -49.48
N ASP A 26 20.22 -10.60 -48.56
CA ASP A 26 19.97 -12.02 -48.25
C ASP A 26 18.59 -12.24 -47.60
N ALA A 27 17.72 -12.97 -48.29
CA ALA A 27 16.35 -13.23 -47.84
C ALA A 27 16.29 -14.00 -46.50
N GLY A 28 17.17 -14.99 -46.34
CA GLY A 28 17.21 -15.87 -45.17
C GLY A 28 17.59 -15.10 -43.91
N LEU A 29 18.65 -14.31 -43.98
CA LEU A 29 19.13 -13.46 -42.89
C LEU A 29 18.03 -12.50 -42.43
N PHE A 30 17.33 -11.85 -43.36
CA PHE A 30 16.27 -10.90 -43.01
C PHE A 30 15.01 -11.58 -42.47
N PHE A 31 14.68 -12.78 -42.95
CA PHE A 31 13.63 -13.61 -42.38
C PHE A 31 13.94 -13.97 -40.91
N PHE A 32 15.11 -14.53 -40.64
CA PHE A 32 15.52 -14.88 -39.27
C PHE A 32 15.66 -13.65 -38.38
N LEU A 33 16.16 -12.54 -38.92
CA LEU A 33 16.23 -11.27 -38.22
C LEU A 33 14.82 -10.80 -37.81
N ALA A 34 13.83 -10.85 -38.70
CA ALA A 34 12.44 -10.48 -38.38
C ALA A 34 11.85 -11.38 -37.28
N VAL A 35 12.10 -12.69 -37.36
CA VAL A 35 11.67 -13.68 -36.37
C VAL A 35 12.26 -13.39 -34.98
N ILE A 36 13.55 -13.07 -34.89
CA ILE A 36 14.24 -12.79 -33.61
C ILE A 36 13.92 -11.37 -33.11
N LEU A 37 13.77 -10.41 -34.00
CA LEU A 37 13.52 -9.01 -33.65
C LEU A 37 12.14 -8.84 -33.01
N SER A 38 11.16 -9.64 -33.41
CA SER A 38 9.80 -9.59 -32.85
C SER A 38 9.75 -9.80 -31.32
N PRO A 39 10.26 -10.90 -30.75
CA PRO A 39 10.32 -11.07 -29.30
C PRO A 39 11.31 -10.09 -28.64
N LEU A 40 12.37 -9.67 -29.34
CA LEU A 40 13.31 -8.67 -28.80
C LEU A 40 12.62 -7.30 -28.59
N LEU A 41 11.80 -6.87 -29.54
CA LEU A 41 10.99 -5.65 -29.41
C LEU A 41 9.98 -5.79 -28.27
N ALA A 42 9.32 -6.94 -28.15
CA ALA A 42 8.43 -7.21 -27.02
C ALA A 42 9.17 -7.15 -25.67
N ALA A 43 10.37 -7.73 -25.60
CA ALA A 43 11.21 -7.68 -24.41
C ALA A 43 11.64 -6.24 -24.06
N LEU A 44 11.99 -5.43 -25.05
CA LEU A 44 12.32 -4.01 -24.85
C LEU A 44 11.12 -3.22 -24.33
N ILE A 45 9.92 -3.45 -24.91
CA ILE A 45 8.69 -2.83 -24.41
C ILE A 45 8.44 -3.26 -22.96
N LEU A 46 8.55 -4.55 -22.66
CA LEU A 46 8.37 -5.08 -21.30
C LEU A 46 9.36 -4.50 -20.29
N LEU A 47 10.58 -4.19 -20.73
CA LEU A 47 11.60 -3.57 -19.89
C LEU A 47 11.25 -2.13 -19.52
N ILE A 48 10.56 -1.40 -20.40
CA ILE A 48 10.19 0.00 -20.20
C ILE A 48 8.83 0.11 -19.48
N THR A 49 7.93 -0.84 -19.68
CA THR A 49 6.61 -0.81 -19.05
C THR A 49 6.66 -1.05 -17.54
N PRO A 50 5.84 -0.36 -16.74
CA PRO A 50 5.80 -0.54 -15.30
C PRO A 50 5.34 -1.94 -14.91
N ASN A 51 5.81 -2.41 -13.76
CA ASN A 51 5.44 -3.72 -13.23
C ASN A 51 4.11 -3.63 -12.46
N LEU A 52 3.01 -3.81 -13.18
CA LEU A 52 1.65 -3.79 -12.63
C LEU A 52 1.45 -4.72 -11.42
N LYS A 53 2.15 -5.86 -11.37
CA LYS A 53 2.07 -6.79 -10.24
C LYS A 53 2.72 -6.23 -8.98
N LEU A 54 3.77 -5.42 -9.13
CA LEU A 54 4.42 -4.76 -8.01
C LEU A 54 3.54 -3.63 -7.47
N GLU A 55 2.91 -2.86 -8.35
CA GLU A 55 1.97 -1.79 -7.96
C GLU A 55 0.77 -2.36 -7.22
N ALA A 56 0.13 -3.41 -7.75
CA ALA A 56 -0.98 -4.08 -7.08
C ALA A 56 -0.63 -4.55 -5.66
N LYS A 57 0.55 -5.15 -5.48
CA LYS A 57 1.03 -5.56 -4.15
C LYS A 57 1.26 -4.39 -3.20
N ARG A 58 1.80 -3.27 -3.70
CA ARG A 58 1.99 -2.06 -2.89
C ARG A 58 0.66 -1.49 -2.44
N GLU A 59 -0.32 -1.41 -3.33
CA GLU A 59 -1.67 -0.98 -2.97
C GLU A 59 -2.31 -1.86 -1.90
N GLU A 60 -2.18 -3.18 -2.03
CA GLU A 60 -2.67 -4.14 -1.03
C GLU A 60 -2.02 -3.92 0.34
N GLN A 61 -0.70 -3.73 0.37
CA GLN A 61 0.05 -3.44 1.60
C GLN A 61 -0.41 -2.13 2.24
N GLU A 62 -0.50 -1.06 1.46
CA GLU A 62 -0.98 0.24 1.96
C GLU A 62 -2.42 0.17 2.48
N ARG A 63 -3.28 -0.65 1.86
CA ARG A 63 -4.66 -0.86 2.35
C ARG A 63 -4.66 -1.60 3.68
N ALA A 64 -3.82 -2.63 3.82
CA ALA A 64 -3.68 -3.36 5.07
C ALA A 64 -3.13 -2.47 6.20
N GLU A 65 -2.10 -1.67 5.93
CA GLU A 65 -1.55 -0.71 6.89
C GLU A 65 -2.57 0.35 7.30
N ARG A 66 -3.32 0.90 6.34
CA ARG A 66 -4.41 1.86 6.62
C ARG A 66 -5.50 1.24 7.50
N ALA A 67 -5.88 -0.01 7.25
CA ALA A 67 -6.88 -0.71 8.06
C ALA A 67 -6.40 -0.84 9.53
N ILE A 68 -5.15 -1.28 9.73
CA ILE A 68 -4.54 -1.38 11.07
C ILE A 68 -4.49 -0.02 11.75
N HIS A 69 -4.08 1.03 11.04
CA HIS A 69 -3.98 2.38 11.60
C HIS A 69 -5.35 2.94 12.02
N LEU A 70 -6.39 2.73 11.21
CA LEU A 70 -7.76 3.12 11.54
C LEU A 70 -8.29 2.36 12.77
N GLU A 71 -7.97 1.08 12.91
CA GLU A 71 -8.30 0.31 14.11
C GLU A 71 -7.61 0.85 15.36
N GLN A 72 -6.33 1.23 15.25
CA GLN A 72 -5.59 1.86 16.35
C GLN A 72 -6.17 3.22 16.73
N ILE A 73 -6.43 4.09 15.74
CA ILE A 73 -7.09 5.38 16.00
C ILE A 73 -8.44 5.13 16.66
N LYS A 74 -9.23 4.16 16.18
CA LYS A 74 -10.53 3.84 16.77
C LYS A 74 -10.40 3.25 18.19
N ALA A 75 -9.32 2.52 18.48
CA ALA A 75 -9.03 2.02 19.83
C ALA A 75 -8.58 3.13 20.79
N LEU A 76 -7.82 4.13 20.29
CA LEU A 76 -7.39 5.31 21.05
C LEU A 76 -8.51 6.35 21.21
N ALA A 77 -9.33 6.51 20.18
CA ALA A 77 -10.51 7.38 20.14
C ALA A 77 -11.75 6.69 20.71
N LYS A 78 -11.66 5.39 21.04
CA LYS A 78 -12.57 4.75 21.98
C LYS A 78 -12.49 5.66 23.19
N PRO A 79 -13.56 6.39 23.56
CA PRO A 79 -13.45 7.36 24.62
C PRO A 79 -12.87 6.60 25.79
N ALA A 80 -11.66 6.98 26.21
CA ALA A 80 -11.27 6.80 27.59
C ALA A 80 -12.52 7.29 28.32
N GLU A 81 -13.24 6.36 28.97
CA GLU A 81 -14.44 6.69 29.72
C GLU A 81 -14.16 8.04 30.33
N PRO A 82 -14.97 9.08 30.05
CA PRO A 82 -14.62 10.44 30.45
C PRO A 82 -14.16 10.30 31.88
N LEU A 83 -12.87 10.57 32.16
CA LEU A 83 -12.29 10.44 33.49
C LEU A 83 -13.19 11.30 34.34
N SER A 84 -14.19 10.63 34.91
CA SER A 84 -15.36 11.31 35.40
C SER A 84 -14.83 12.02 36.62
N MET A 85 -15.30 13.23 36.86
CA MET A 85 -14.93 13.94 38.08
C MET A 85 -15.11 13.04 39.32
N ALA A 86 -16.09 12.12 39.27
CA ALA A 86 -16.26 11.03 40.23
C ALA A 86 -15.06 10.06 40.33
N ASN A 87 -14.50 9.60 39.21
CA ASN A 87 -13.39 8.64 39.15
C ASN A 87 -12.05 9.27 39.63
N GLU A 88 -11.83 10.55 39.33
CA GLU A 88 -10.67 11.30 39.88
C GLU A 88 -10.82 11.54 41.39
N LEU A 89 -12.02 11.90 41.86
CA LEU A 89 -12.30 12.01 43.29
C LEU A 89 -12.15 10.68 44.03
N GLU A 90 -12.56 9.57 43.42
CA GLU A 90 -12.44 8.23 43.97
C GLU A 90 -10.97 7.82 44.12
N LYS A 91 -10.14 8.10 43.10
CA LYS A 91 -8.68 7.93 43.19
C LYS A 91 -8.03 8.76 44.29
N LEU A 92 -8.48 10.01 44.47
CA LEU A 92 -7.99 10.87 45.56
C LEU A 92 -8.40 10.34 46.94
N ALA A 93 -9.62 9.81 47.08
CA ALA A 93 -10.09 9.20 48.33
C ALA A 93 -9.28 7.94 48.67
N GLU A 94 -9.01 7.10 47.66
CA GLU A 94 -8.22 5.89 47.82
C GLU A 94 -6.74 6.20 48.19
N LEU A 95 -6.18 7.31 47.71
CA LEU A 95 -4.82 7.75 48.10
C LEU A 95 -4.75 8.30 49.54
N ARG A 96 -5.80 8.98 50.00
CA ARG A 96 -5.94 9.39 51.41
C ARG A 96 -6.09 8.18 52.31
N ASP A 97 -6.94 7.23 51.94
CA ASP A 97 -7.22 6.04 52.76
C ASP A 97 -6.00 5.09 52.84
N ARG A 98 -5.14 5.10 51.82
CA ARG A 98 -3.82 4.46 51.85
C ARG A 98 -2.76 5.21 52.68
N GLY A 99 -3.09 6.38 53.23
CA GLY A 99 -2.19 7.20 54.05
C GLY A 99 -1.08 7.90 53.25
N VAL A 100 -1.18 7.92 51.91
CA VAL A 100 -0.20 8.60 51.02
C VAL A 100 -0.50 10.09 50.94
N LEU A 101 -1.76 10.48 51.15
CA LEU A 101 -2.23 11.87 51.10
C LEU A 101 -2.75 12.29 52.48
N THR A 102 -2.33 13.47 52.95
CA THR A 102 -2.89 14.04 54.18
C THR A 102 -4.26 14.66 53.94
N ASP A 103 -5.07 14.79 55.00
CA ASP A 103 -6.45 15.32 54.89
C ASP A 103 -6.50 16.75 54.30
N GLU A 104 -5.48 17.56 54.57
CA GLU A 104 -5.38 18.93 54.06
C GLU A 104 -5.03 18.95 52.57
N GLU A 105 -4.12 18.08 52.12
CA GLU A 105 -3.78 17.91 50.70
C GLU A 105 -4.97 17.37 49.89
N PHE A 106 -5.74 16.43 50.46
CA PHE A 106 -6.96 15.92 49.86
C PHE A 106 -8.01 17.02 49.66
N LYS A 107 -8.26 17.84 50.69
CA LYS A 107 -9.23 18.95 50.61
C LYS A 107 -8.85 19.98 49.55
N GLN A 108 -7.56 20.33 49.47
CA GLN A 108 -7.07 21.29 48.48
C GLN A 108 -7.25 20.76 47.04
N GLN A 109 -6.90 19.50 46.79
CA GLN A 109 -7.04 18.89 45.47
C GLN A 109 -8.51 18.68 45.08
N LYS A 110 -9.37 18.25 46.01
CA LYS A 110 -10.82 18.15 45.80
C LYS A 110 -11.45 19.50 45.43
N LYS A 111 -11.10 20.57 46.14
CA LYS A 111 -11.59 21.92 45.84
C LYS A 111 -11.13 22.40 44.46
N LYS A 112 -9.86 22.13 44.11
CA LYS A 112 -9.30 22.47 42.80
C LYS A 112 -10.00 21.75 41.65
N LEU A 113 -10.28 20.46 41.80
CA LEU A 113 -11.03 19.67 40.80
C LEU A 113 -12.49 20.12 40.66
N LEU A 114 -13.14 20.50 41.76
CA LEU A 114 -14.50 21.07 41.74
C LEU A 114 -14.55 22.45 41.07
N SER A 115 -13.51 23.27 41.19
CA SER A 115 -13.46 24.61 40.60
C SER A 115 -12.99 24.66 39.14
N ALA A 116 -12.25 23.65 38.68
CA ALA A 116 -11.59 23.69 37.36
C ALA A 116 -12.53 23.42 36.17
N LYS A 117 -13.81 23.10 36.42
CA LYS A 117 -14.76 22.69 35.38
C LYS A 117 -16.17 23.25 35.53
N VAL A 118 -16.33 24.25 36.42
CA VAL A 118 -17.50 25.15 36.51
C VAL A 118 -17.18 26.39 35.69
#